data_AF-A0A1Y5FT43-F1
#
_entry.id   AF-A0A1Y5FT43-F1
#
_cell.length_a   1.000
_cell.length_b   1.000
_cell.length_c   1.000
_cell.angle_alpha   90.00
_cell.angle_beta   90.00
_cell.angle_gamma   90.00
#
_symmetry.space_group_name_H-M   'P 1'
#
loop_
_entity.id
_entity.type
_entity.pdbx_description
1 polymer ?
#
loop_
_entity_poly.entity_id
_entity_poly.type
_entity_poly.pdbx_seq_one_letter_code
_entity_poly.pdbx_strand_id
1 'polypeptide(L)'
;MASTTLYRWHRRIGLAVFITIIAWAVSGLSHPVMSRLNPRPVAMQPPLSTAAIAELAPLSAALSANGIADFQQAQLLNIDDGSYYRVEHGPSTTYINARSGQRAGIDDSAYAAKLARHYLGDASSKITSVERISAFNEDYLYINRFLPVYKVSFERSDNMRVYVEVSTGRLASLIDDRKAFFGWVFRQLHSWVFITNPWLRTIAMSAMLLAGMGLSLLGLLMAWRGRSSNSAGHVASEQRPAASRSSLWHRRLGIAFGVVMLAFCFSGLYHLLSKPLIAPLERPAPSSTFTAEQVGLNWQAVAQASGGEYFRRGHWLAVDDVAHLRLTLAAPQVAAEHNNHAMEHHSNKPMAEGGGPVYINAQTSALCANCERRHALNLAAHYEGVASSGEQVDKITRFSSDYGFINKRMPVHAVRYGGDGARGVEAHSVFVETATGALAARTSPANKWEGWSFSYLHKWHFLDPISKTLRDILLIITTLALTALCVLGAWVSFKPDTRV
;
A
#
# COMPACT_ATOMS: atom_id res chain seq x y z
N MET A 1 33.85 -4.14 -40.00
CA MET A 1 34.09 -3.12 -38.95
C MET A 1 32.91 -2.94 -37.98
N ALA A 2 31.65 -2.89 -38.43
CA ALA A 2 30.51 -2.67 -37.52
C ALA A 2 30.29 -3.80 -36.47
N SER A 3 30.55 -5.07 -36.82
CA SER A 3 30.33 -6.22 -35.92
C SER A 3 31.29 -6.28 -34.72
N THR A 4 32.55 -5.84 -34.90
CA THR A 4 33.55 -5.83 -33.81
C THR A 4 33.27 -4.73 -32.80
N THR A 5 32.76 -3.59 -33.24
CA THR A 5 32.34 -2.48 -32.36
C THR A 5 31.15 -2.86 -31.48
N LEU A 6 30.13 -3.53 -32.05
CA LEU A 6 28.96 -4.00 -31.30
C LEU A 6 29.35 -4.99 -30.19
N TYR A 7 30.21 -5.97 -30.51
CA TYR A 7 30.69 -6.94 -29.53
C TYR A 7 31.48 -6.30 -28.40
N ARG A 8 32.37 -5.34 -28.72
CA ARG A 8 33.17 -4.61 -27.71
C ARG A 8 32.28 -3.83 -26.75
N TRP A 9 31.28 -3.11 -27.26
CA TRP A 9 30.37 -2.34 -26.42
C TRP A 9 29.42 -3.22 -25.62
N HIS A 10 28.89 -4.29 -26.21
CA HIS A 10 28.09 -5.28 -25.48
C HIS A 10 28.87 -5.88 -24.30
N ARG A 11 30.14 -6.27 -24.51
CA ARG A 11 31.02 -6.77 -23.44
C ARG A 11 31.28 -5.72 -22.36
N ARG A 12 31.65 -4.50 -22.73
CA ARG A 12 31.97 -3.42 -21.77
C ARG A 12 30.77 -3.05 -20.91
N ILE A 13 29.62 -2.83 -21.54
CA ILE A 13 28.37 -2.52 -20.84
C ILE A 13 27.99 -3.70 -19.95
N GLY A 14 28.05 -4.93 -20.48
CA GLY A 14 27.70 -6.15 -19.75
C GLY A 14 28.50 -6.32 -18.46
N LEU A 15 29.81 -6.07 -18.50
CA LEU A 15 30.66 -6.10 -17.30
C LEU A 15 30.33 -4.97 -16.32
N ALA A 16 30.02 -3.76 -16.82
CA ALA A 16 29.66 -2.63 -15.97
C ALA A 16 28.34 -2.84 -15.21
N VAL A 17 27.33 -3.45 -15.86
CA VAL A 17 26.01 -3.69 -15.24
C VAL A 17 25.86 -5.04 -14.55
N PHE A 18 26.87 -5.93 -14.67
CA PHE A 18 26.79 -7.31 -14.18
C PHE A 18 26.36 -7.40 -12.71
N ILE A 19 27.10 -6.73 -11.83
CA ILE A 19 26.84 -6.74 -10.38
C ILE A 19 25.44 -6.21 -10.07
N THR A 20 25.04 -5.13 -10.76
CA THR A 20 23.71 -4.52 -10.61
C THR A 20 22.59 -5.49 -10.98
N ILE A 21 22.70 -6.19 -12.12
CA ILE A 21 21.69 -7.16 -12.55
C ILE A 21 21.60 -8.31 -11.55
N ILE A 22 22.73 -8.82 -11.05
CA ILE A 22 22.74 -9.87 -10.02
C ILE A 22 22.06 -9.39 -8.74
N ALA A 23 22.36 -8.17 -8.28
CA ALA A 23 21.72 -7.59 -7.10
C ALA A 23 20.20 -7.44 -7.28
N TRP A 24 19.73 -6.97 -8.45
CA TRP A 24 18.30 -6.88 -8.78
C TRP A 24 17.63 -8.25 -8.90
N ALA A 25 18.31 -9.25 -9.45
CA ALA A 25 17.80 -10.61 -9.53
C ALA A 25 17.63 -11.25 -8.15
N VAL A 26 18.66 -11.18 -7.30
CA VAL A 26 18.63 -11.74 -5.94
C VAL A 26 17.55 -11.07 -5.10
N SER A 27 17.44 -9.75 -5.16
CA SER A 27 16.39 -9.02 -4.46
C SER A 27 14.99 -9.27 -5.03
N GLY A 28 14.83 -9.38 -6.35
CA GLY A 28 13.57 -9.74 -6.98
C GLY A 28 13.07 -11.12 -6.54
N LEU A 29 13.98 -12.11 -6.49
CA LEU A 29 13.69 -13.47 -6.00
C LEU A 29 13.27 -13.51 -4.53
N SER A 30 13.69 -12.53 -3.73
CA SER A 30 13.27 -12.44 -2.32
C SER A 30 11.77 -12.18 -2.17
N HIS A 31 11.11 -11.56 -3.14
CA HIS A 31 9.70 -11.16 -3.02
C HIS A 31 8.72 -12.36 -2.98
N PRO A 32 8.78 -13.34 -3.91
CA PRO A 32 7.98 -14.57 -3.79
C PRO A 32 8.21 -15.34 -2.49
N VAL A 33 9.47 -15.43 -2.03
CA VAL A 33 9.84 -16.10 -0.79
C VAL A 33 9.23 -15.38 0.42
N MET A 34 9.42 -14.06 0.50
CA MET A 34 8.84 -13.20 1.53
C MET A 34 7.32 -13.33 1.58
N SER A 35 6.64 -13.34 0.43
CA SER A 35 5.17 -13.43 0.39
C SER A 35 4.60 -14.72 1.01
N ARG A 36 5.40 -15.80 1.03
CA ARG A 36 5.01 -17.09 1.62
C ARG A 36 5.42 -17.21 3.10
N LEU A 37 6.55 -16.61 3.48
CA LEU A 37 7.10 -16.70 4.83
C LEU A 37 6.62 -15.60 5.78
N ASN A 38 6.04 -14.53 5.25
CA ASN A 38 5.56 -13.41 6.07
C ASN A 38 4.53 -13.86 7.11
N PRO A 39 4.58 -13.29 8.33
CA PRO A 39 3.57 -13.55 9.34
C PRO A 39 2.18 -13.14 8.84
N ARG A 40 1.20 -13.99 9.12
CA ARG A 40 -0.21 -13.77 8.78
C ARG A 40 -1.02 -13.53 10.04
N PRO A 41 -1.92 -12.55 10.04
CA PRO A 41 -2.84 -12.37 11.13
C PRO A 41 -3.87 -13.50 11.16
N VAL A 42 -4.36 -13.83 12.36
CA VAL A 42 -5.44 -14.80 12.54
C VAL A 42 -6.81 -14.20 12.22
N ALA A 43 -6.91 -12.87 12.19
CA ALA A 43 -8.11 -12.12 11.82
C ALA A 43 -7.79 -11.03 10.78
N MET A 44 -8.74 -10.76 9.88
CA MET A 44 -8.58 -9.73 8.83
C MET A 44 -9.37 -8.46 9.12
N GLN A 45 -10.24 -8.49 10.13
CA GLN A 45 -11.11 -7.39 10.53
C GLN A 45 -10.90 -7.07 12.01
N PRO A 46 -11.19 -5.83 12.43
CA PRO A 46 -11.24 -5.48 13.85
C PRO A 46 -12.21 -6.40 14.61
N PRO A 47 -12.04 -6.57 15.93
CA PRO A 47 -13.01 -7.29 16.75
C PRO A 47 -14.43 -6.80 16.47
N LEU A 48 -15.34 -7.72 16.15
CA LEU A 48 -16.74 -7.41 15.96
C LEU A 48 -17.36 -7.15 17.34
N SER A 49 -17.58 -5.88 17.67
CA SER A 49 -18.30 -5.50 18.88
C SER A 49 -19.42 -4.52 18.53
N THR A 50 -20.62 -4.86 18.98
CA THR A 50 -21.85 -4.13 18.74
C THR A 50 -22.51 -3.80 20.06
N ALA A 51 -22.99 -2.56 20.23
CA ALA A 51 -23.66 -2.15 21.45
C ALA A 51 -24.93 -1.37 21.13
N ALA A 52 -25.90 -1.45 22.05
CA ALA A 52 -27.16 -0.72 21.94
C ALA A 52 -26.92 0.80 22.04
N ILE A 53 -27.63 1.57 21.21
CA ILE A 53 -27.50 3.03 21.11
C ILE A 53 -28.29 3.76 22.22
N ALA A 54 -29.45 3.24 22.60
CA ALA A 54 -30.47 3.97 23.37
C ALA A 54 -30.04 4.39 24.78
N GLU A 55 -29.01 3.78 25.35
CA GLU A 55 -28.57 3.98 26.73
C GLU A 55 -27.21 4.69 26.83
N LEU A 56 -26.74 5.29 25.74
CA LEU A 56 -25.51 6.07 25.76
C LEU A 56 -25.77 7.45 26.38
N ALA A 57 -24.88 7.90 27.25
CA ALA A 57 -24.81 9.27 27.71
C ALA A 57 -24.46 10.20 26.53
N PRO A 58 -25.10 11.37 26.35
CA PRO A 58 -24.71 12.34 25.33
C PRO A 58 -23.24 12.73 25.43
N LEU A 59 -22.55 12.86 24.29
CA LEU A 59 -21.13 13.23 24.27
C LEU A 59 -20.91 14.60 24.95
N SER A 60 -21.78 15.57 24.69
CA SER A 60 -21.72 16.90 25.33
C SER A 60 -21.70 16.81 26.86
N ALA A 61 -22.62 16.04 27.45
CA ALA A 61 -22.70 15.84 28.90
C ALA A 61 -21.45 15.12 29.44
N ALA A 62 -20.98 14.10 28.72
CA ALA A 62 -19.76 13.37 29.05
C ALA A 62 -18.52 14.28 29.02
N LEU A 63 -18.39 15.16 28.03
CA LEU A 63 -17.29 16.13 27.92
C LEU A 63 -17.32 17.13 29.09
N SER A 64 -18.48 17.73 29.37
CA SER A 64 -18.64 18.69 30.46
C SER A 64 -18.33 18.08 31.83
N ALA A 65 -18.80 16.87 32.10
CA ALA A 65 -18.54 16.16 33.36
C ALA A 65 -17.06 15.85 33.58
N ASN A 66 -16.26 15.78 32.52
CA ASN A 66 -14.83 15.50 32.57
C ASN A 66 -13.96 16.76 32.33
N GLY A 67 -14.56 17.96 32.32
CA GLY A 67 -13.84 19.22 32.18
C GLY A 67 -13.22 19.46 30.80
N ILE A 68 -13.76 18.84 29.75
CA ILE A 68 -13.27 18.99 28.37
C ILE A 68 -14.15 20.03 27.66
N ALA A 69 -13.61 21.23 27.44
CA ALA A 69 -14.33 22.34 26.80
C ALA A 69 -14.37 22.21 25.27
N ASP A 70 -13.23 21.84 24.68
CA ASP A 70 -13.04 21.63 23.25
C ASP A 70 -12.27 20.33 22.96
N PHE A 71 -12.42 19.83 21.73
CA PHE A 71 -11.73 18.63 21.26
C PHE A 71 -11.50 18.70 19.74
N GLN A 72 -10.48 17.99 19.26
CA GLN A 72 -10.14 17.91 17.83
C GLN A 72 -10.71 16.66 17.16
N GLN A 73 -10.83 15.56 17.91
CA GLN A 73 -11.43 14.31 17.41
C GLN A 73 -12.20 13.60 18.53
N ALA A 74 -13.39 13.09 18.22
CA ALA A 74 -14.12 12.20 19.11
C ALA A 74 -14.61 10.98 18.35
N GLN A 75 -14.50 9.81 18.99
CA GLN A 75 -14.89 8.53 18.42
C GLN A 75 -15.71 7.75 19.44
N LEU A 76 -16.80 7.15 18.97
CA LEU A 76 -17.57 6.18 19.73
C LEU A 76 -17.16 4.78 19.27
N LEU A 77 -16.69 3.94 20.17
CA LEU A 77 -16.23 2.60 19.83
C LEU A 77 -16.47 1.62 20.98
N ASN A 78 -16.49 0.34 20.66
CA ASN A 78 -16.66 -0.72 21.64
C ASN A 78 -15.33 -1.41 21.89
N ILE A 79 -14.99 -1.63 23.16
CA ILE A 79 -13.83 -2.40 23.61
C ILE A 79 -14.35 -3.46 24.58
N ASP A 80 -14.19 -4.72 24.20
CA ASP A 80 -14.81 -5.86 24.88
C ASP A 80 -16.33 -5.62 25.05
N ASP A 81 -16.84 -5.67 26.28
CA ASP A 81 -18.26 -5.46 26.61
C ASP A 81 -18.62 -3.99 26.90
N GLY A 82 -17.65 -3.07 26.81
CA GLY A 82 -17.83 -1.65 27.10
C GLY A 82 -17.91 -0.77 25.85
N SER A 83 -18.74 0.27 25.91
CA SER A 83 -18.77 1.36 24.92
C SER A 83 -18.05 2.59 25.46
N TYR A 84 -17.22 3.22 24.64
CA TYR A 84 -16.36 4.33 25.06
C TYR A 84 -16.36 5.47 24.04
N TYR A 85 -16.34 6.70 24.55
CA TYR A 85 -15.90 7.87 23.83
C TYR A 85 -14.40 8.02 23.97
N ARG A 86 -13.67 7.89 22.87
CA ARG A 86 -12.26 8.26 22.77
C ARG A 86 -12.19 9.69 22.25
N VAL A 87 -11.75 10.62 23.10
CA VAL A 87 -11.71 12.06 22.83
C VAL A 87 -10.27 12.54 22.82
N GLU A 88 -9.81 13.08 21.69
CA GLU A 88 -8.55 13.78 21.57
C GLU A 88 -8.78 15.28 21.82
N HIS A 89 -8.15 15.81 22.86
CA HIS A 89 -8.22 17.21 23.25
C HIS A 89 -6.82 17.73 23.58
N GLY A 90 -6.36 18.73 22.83
CA GLY A 90 -5.00 19.24 22.91
C GLY A 90 -3.96 18.12 22.69
N PRO A 91 -2.98 17.93 23.59
CA PRO A 91 -2.01 16.84 23.50
C PRO A 91 -2.49 15.52 24.11
N SER A 92 -3.71 15.48 24.68
CA SER A 92 -4.20 14.36 25.47
C SER A 92 -5.27 13.55 24.76
N THR A 93 -5.37 12.27 25.10
CA THR A 93 -6.50 11.41 24.71
C THR A 93 -7.17 10.89 25.97
N THR A 94 -8.48 11.04 26.07
CA THR A 94 -9.27 10.57 27.21
C THR A 94 -10.36 9.61 26.75
N TYR A 95 -10.47 8.48 27.45
CA TYR A 95 -11.56 7.55 27.26
C TYR A 95 -12.61 7.80 28.33
N ILE A 96 -13.86 7.91 27.91
CA ILE A 96 -15.03 8.10 28.77
C ILE A 96 -15.97 6.94 28.51
N ASN A 97 -16.43 6.26 29.56
CA ASN A 97 -17.42 5.21 29.39
C ASN A 97 -18.72 5.83 28.88
N ALA A 98 -19.19 5.38 27.71
CA ALA A 98 -20.26 6.02 26.98
C ALA A 98 -21.66 5.80 27.62
N ARG A 99 -21.79 4.95 28.64
CA ARG A 99 -23.04 4.76 29.40
C ARG A 99 -23.06 5.59 30.69
N SER A 100 -21.98 5.50 31.48
CA SER A 100 -21.87 6.22 32.76
C SER A 100 -21.42 7.67 32.63
N GLY A 101 -20.82 8.06 31.51
CA GLY A 101 -20.21 9.38 31.33
C GLY A 101 -18.94 9.62 32.16
N GLN A 102 -18.46 8.60 32.88
CA GLN A 102 -17.28 8.69 33.75
C GLN A 102 -16.00 8.36 32.98
N ARG A 103 -14.88 8.99 33.35
CA ARG A 103 -13.56 8.67 32.80
C ARG A 103 -13.23 7.20 33.02
N ALA A 104 -12.80 6.53 31.95
CA ALA A 104 -12.33 5.16 32.00
C ALA A 104 -10.80 5.11 32.17
N GLY A 105 -10.30 4.10 32.90
CA GLY A 105 -8.87 3.85 33.08
C GLY A 105 -8.17 3.18 31.88
N ILE A 106 -8.77 3.25 30.69
CA ILE A 106 -8.20 2.71 29.45
C ILE A 106 -7.58 3.84 28.63
N ASP A 107 -6.50 3.52 27.92
CA ASP A 107 -5.81 4.43 27.01
C ASP A 107 -5.55 3.75 25.65
N ASP A 108 -4.96 4.52 24.73
CA ASP A 108 -4.62 4.01 23.40
C ASP A 108 -3.60 2.86 23.46
N SER A 109 -2.68 2.87 24.41
CA SER A 109 -1.66 1.83 24.55
C SER A 109 -2.28 0.49 24.95
N ALA A 110 -3.18 0.50 25.93
CA ALA A 110 -3.94 -0.66 26.37
C ALA A 110 -4.86 -1.17 25.25
N TYR A 111 -5.53 -0.28 24.52
CA TYR A 111 -6.38 -0.70 23.40
C TYR A 111 -5.56 -1.24 22.21
N ALA A 112 -4.43 -0.62 21.89
CA ALA A 112 -3.50 -1.11 20.88
C ALA A 112 -2.97 -2.51 21.22
N ALA A 113 -2.65 -2.77 22.50
CA ALA A 113 -2.28 -4.09 22.98
C ALA A 113 -3.39 -5.13 22.75
N LYS A 114 -4.65 -4.79 23.05
CA LYS A 114 -5.81 -5.68 22.79
C LYS A 114 -5.97 -5.99 21.30
N LEU A 115 -5.90 -4.96 20.43
CA LEU A 115 -5.96 -5.14 18.98
C LEU A 115 -4.80 -6.00 18.48
N ALA A 116 -3.59 -5.76 18.97
CA ALA A 116 -2.42 -6.53 18.57
C ALA A 116 -2.57 -8.02 18.93
N ARG A 117 -3.06 -8.34 20.13
CA ARG A 117 -3.34 -9.72 20.53
C ARG A 117 -4.43 -10.37 19.68
N HIS A 118 -5.50 -9.64 19.36
CA HIS A 118 -6.58 -10.11 18.46
C HIS A 118 -6.03 -10.50 17.08
N TYR A 119 -5.23 -9.62 16.46
CA TYR A 119 -4.69 -9.90 15.14
C TYR A 119 -3.59 -10.95 15.11
N LEU A 120 -2.78 -11.03 16.17
CA LEU A 120 -1.70 -12.00 16.28
C LEU A 120 -2.20 -13.40 16.70
N GLY A 121 -3.34 -13.49 17.40
CA GLY A 121 -3.82 -14.72 18.01
C GLY A 121 -2.97 -15.18 19.19
N ASP A 122 -2.32 -14.23 19.87
CA ASP A 122 -1.38 -14.51 20.96
C ASP A 122 -1.81 -13.79 22.25
N ALA A 123 -2.41 -14.55 23.16
CA ALA A 123 -2.84 -14.06 24.47
C ALA A 123 -1.75 -14.14 25.55
N SER A 124 -0.65 -14.84 25.29
CA SER A 124 0.28 -15.30 26.32
C SER A 124 1.61 -14.57 26.33
N SER A 125 2.15 -14.24 25.15
CA SER A 125 3.46 -13.59 25.07
C SER A 125 3.42 -12.22 25.75
N LYS A 126 4.47 -11.90 26.50
CA LYS A 126 4.61 -10.62 27.19
C LYS A 126 4.80 -9.50 26.15
N ILE A 127 4.18 -8.34 26.40
CA ILE A 127 4.41 -7.14 25.60
C ILE A 127 5.61 -6.41 26.21
N THR A 128 6.61 -6.11 25.38
CA THR A 128 7.84 -5.42 25.81
C THR A 128 7.72 -3.91 25.69
N SER A 129 7.09 -3.41 24.62
CA SER A 129 6.84 -1.98 24.42
C SER A 129 5.56 -1.72 23.62
N VAL A 130 4.96 -0.55 23.85
CA VAL A 130 3.87 0.01 23.04
C VAL A 130 4.24 1.45 22.71
N GLU A 131 4.45 1.74 21.43
CA GLU A 131 5.00 3.02 20.96
C GLU A 131 4.10 3.63 19.88
N ARG A 132 3.81 4.94 19.99
CA ARG A 132 3.07 5.67 18.96
C ARG A 132 4.02 6.07 17.82
N ILE A 133 3.73 5.58 16.62
CA ILE A 133 4.45 5.88 15.38
C ILE A 133 3.65 6.89 14.57
N SER A 134 4.18 8.10 14.46
CA SER A 134 3.58 9.22 13.71
C SER A 134 4.23 9.47 12.34
N ALA A 135 5.32 8.78 12.03
CA ALA A 135 6.03 8.89 10.76
C ALA A 135 6.56 7.52 10.30
N PHE A 136 6.66 7.34 8.99
CA PHE A 136 7.29 6.16 8.41
C PHE A 136 8.81 6.16 8.69
N ASN A 137 9.36 4.97 8.90
CA ASN A 137 10.77 4.77 9.19
C ASN A 137 11.29 3.46 8.55
N GLU A 138 12.49 3.03 8.90
CA GLU A 138 13.11 1.84 8.31
C GLU A 138 12.41 0.52 8.63
N ASP A 139 11.62 0.49 9.71
CA ASP A 139 10.85 -0.67 10.14
C ASP A 139 9.41 -0.60 9.59
N TYR A 140 8.75 0.54 9.81
CA TYR A 140 7.39 0.82 9.37
C TYR A 140 7.38 1.69 8.10
N LEU A 141 7.40 1.01 6.95
CA LEU A 141 7.51 1.64 5.63
C LEU A 141 6.20 2.30 5.17
N TYR A 142 6.32 3.30 4.28
CA TYR A 142 5.20 4.00 3.61
C TYR A 142 4.15 3.06 2.97
N ILE A 143 4.57 1.87 2.54
CA ILE A 143 3.68 0.85 1.96
C ILE A 143 2.57 0.38 2.91
N ASN A 144 2.69 0.68 4.21
CA ASN A 144 1.70 0.36 5.22
C ASN A 144 0.57 1.39 5.33
N ARG A 145 0.72 2.59 4.73
CA ARG A 145 -0.33 3.61 4.50
C ARG A 145 -1.00 4.25 5.71
N PHE A 146 -1.04 3.59 6.86
CA PHE A 146 -1.70 4.09 8.07
C PHE A 146 -0.73 4.87 8.96
N LEU A 147 -1.13 6.08 9.36
CA LEU A 147 -0.51 6.89 10.40
C LEU A 147 -1.60 7.73 11.09
N PRO A 148 -1.48 8.03 12.40
CA PRO A 148 -0.55 7.38 13.33
C PRO A 148 -0.95 5.92 13.60
N VAL A 149 0.03 5.08 13.95
CA VAL A 149 -0.20 3.70 14.38
C VAL A 149 0.55 3.43 15.67
N TYR A 150 0.13 2.41 16.42
CA TYR A 150 0.85 1.93 17.58
C TYR A 150 1.63 0.67 17.22
N LYS A 151 2.93 0.68 17.52
CA LYS A 151 3.81 -0.48 17.45
C LYS A 151 3.77 -1.22 18.79
N VAL A 152 3.22 -2.42 18.79
CA VAL A 152 3.19 -3.33 19.93
C VAL A 152 4.25 -4.41 19.72
N SER A 153 5.27 -4.43 20.57
CA SER A 153 6.38 -5.37 20.50
C SER A 153 6.17 -6.51 21.50
N PHE A 154 6.37 -7.75 21.07
CA PHE A 154 6.20 -8.94 21.91
C PHE A 154 7.55 -9.59 22.25
N GLU A 155 7.66 -10.14 23.45
CA GLU A 155 8.78 -10.97 23.90
C GLU A 155 8.64 -12.37 23.29
N ARG A 156 9.06 -12.49 22.03
CA ARG A 156 9.03 -13.74 21.25
C ARG A 156 10.37 -13.94 20.56
N SER A 157 10.71 -15.18 20.25
CA SER A 157 11.96 -15.53 19.56
C SER A 157 12.08 -14.95 18.14
N ASP A 158 10.97 -14.49 17.55
CA ASP A 158 10.88 -13.91 16.21
C ASP A 158 10.82 -12.36 16.22
N ASN A 159 10.94 -11.73 17.40
CA ASN A 159 10.82 -10.28 17.62
C ASN A 159 9.57 -9.69 16.94
N MET A 160 8.42 -10.34 17.15
CA MET A 160 7.15 -9.94 16.56
C MET A 160 6.75 -8.52 16.96
N ARG A 161 6.49 -7.69 15.95
CA ARG A 161 5.97 -6.32 16.07
C ARG A 161 4.66 -6.21 15.33
N VAL A 162 3.65 -5.70 16.01
CA VAL A 162 2.30 -5.54 15.49
C VAL A 162 1.96 -4.07 15.40
N TYR A 163 1.59 -3.60 14.22
CA TYR A 163 1.25 -2.21 13.96
C TYR A 163 -0.26 -2.07 13.79
N VAL A 164 -0.92 -1.32 14.66
CA VAL A 164 -2.38 -1.14 14.67
C VAL A 164 -2.77 0.34 14.63
N GLU A 165 -3.79 0.66 13.84
CA GLU A 165 -4.42 1.99 13.81
C GLU A 165 -5.56 2.00 14.82
N VAL A 166 -5.38 2.67 15.97
CA VAL A 166 -6.37 2.69 17.05
C VAL A 166 -7.70 3.35 16.62
N SER A 167 -7.63 4.40 15.79
CA SER A 167 -8.78 5.16 15.34
C SER A 167 -9.82 4.33 14.57
N THR A 168 -9.38 3.31 13.81
CA THR A 168 -10.25 2.39 13.05
C THR A 168 -10.22 0.96 13.57
N GLY A 169 -9.31 0.66 14.51
CA GLY A 169 -9.07 -0.69 15.03
C GLY A 169 -8.37 -1.60 14.03
N ARG A 170 -7.86 -1.08 12.90
CA ARG A 170 -7.30 -1.87 11.81
C ARG A 170 -5.87 -2.32 12.07
N LEU A 171 -5.54 -3.49 11.54
CA LEU A 171 -4.16 -3.95 11.42
C LEU A 171 -3.47 -3.27 10.23
N ALA A 172 -2.34 -2.62 10.50
CA ALA A 172 -1.51 -2.05 9.45
C ALA A 172 -0.50 -3.06 8.88
N SER A 173 0.21 -3.76 9.77
CA SER A 173 1.21 -4.78 9.42
C SER A 173 1.62 -5.63 10.63
N LEU A 174 1.99 -6.88 10.37
CA LEU A 174 2.80 -7.72 11.26
C LEU A 174 4.23 -7.77 10.73
N ILE A 175 5.23 -7.63 11.59
CA ILE A 175 6.65 -7.66 11.21
C ILE A 175 7.43 -8.54 12.20
N ASP A 176 7.91 -9.68 11.71
CA ASP A 176 8.92 -10.52 12.37
C ASP A 176 10.32 -10.23 11.79
N ASP A 177 11.36 -10.83 12.37
CA ASP A 177 12.74 -10.67 11.89
C ASP A 177 12.94 -11.08 10.44
N ARG A 178 12.25 -12.12 9.98
CA ARG A 178 12.36 -12.61 8.60
C ARG A 178 11.83 -11.58 7.61
N LYS A 179 10.63 -11.05 7.86
CA LYS A 179 10.02 -10.01 7.02
C LYS A 179 10.87 -8.73 7.04
N ALA A 180 11.41 -8.36 8.20
CA ALA A 180 12.32 -7.22 8.31
C ALA A 180 13.59 -7.42 7.47
N PHE A 181 14.22 -8.60 7.55
CA PHE A 181 15.42 -8.93 6.78
C PHE A 181 15.18 -8.90 5.27
N PHE A 182 14.16 -9.62 4.76
CA PHE A 182 13.87 -9.61 3.33
C PHE A 182 13.47 -8.22 2.83
N GLY A 183 12.72 -7.47 3.63
CA GLY A 183 12.39 -6.08 3.35
C GLY A 183 13.64 -5.20 3.27
N TRP A 184 14.62 -5.40 4.16
CA TRP A 184 15.91 -4.70 4.11
C TRP A 184 16.70 -5.06 2.84
N VAL A 185 16.88 -6.36 2.55
CA VAL A 185 17.59 -6.84 1.34
C VAL A 185 16.99 -6.23 0.08
N PHE A 186 15.66 -6.23 -0.04
CA PHE A 186 14.97 -5.64 -1.18
C PHE A 186 15.25 -4.14 -1.30
N ARG A 187 15.13 -3.37 -0.22
CA ARG A 187 15.37 -1.93 -0.26
C ARG A 187 16.82 -1.60 -0.60
N GLN A 188 17.79 -2.35 -0.08
CA GLN A 188 19.21 -2.11 -0.36
C GLN A 188 19.56 -2.47 -1.80
N LEU A 189 19.21 -3.68 -2.24
CA LEU A 189 19.69 -4.20 -3.52
C LEU A 189 18.79 -3.81 -4.70
N HIS A 190 17.48 -3.63 -4.49
CA HIS A 190 16.52 -3.29 -5.53
C HIS A 190 16.26 -1.79 -5.66
N SER A 191 16.13 -1.09 -4.53
CA SER A 191 15.80 0.35 -4.50
C SER A 191 16.99 1.26 -4.16
N TRP A 192 18.17 0.68 -3.86
CA TRP A 192 19.42 1.39 -3.58
C TRP A 192 19.29 2.46 -2.50
N VAL A 193 18.53 2.17 -1.43
CA VAL A 193 18.31 3.13 -0.34
C VAL A 193 19.60 3.49 0.42
N PHE A 194 20.66 2.70 0.29
CA PHE A 194 22.01 3.04 0.77
C PHE A 194 22.56 4.34 0.15
N ILE A 195 22.05 4.75 -1.03
CA ILE A 195 22.32 6.07 -1.59
C ILE A 195 21.30 7.05 -1.00
N THR A 196 21.74 7.79 0.02
CA THR A 196 20.88 8.72 0.78
C THR A 196 20.36 9.87 -0.07
N ASN A 197 21.16 10.40 -1.00
CA ASN A 197 20.75 11.47 -1.90
C ASN A 197 19.78 10.92 -2.98
N PRO A 198 18.50 11.36 -2.99
CA PRO A 198 17.48 10.81 -3.89
C PRO A 198 17.75 11.12 -5.37
N TRP A 199 18.41 12.24 -5.68
CA TRP A 199 18.81 12.60 -7.04
C TRP A 199 19.90 11.67 -7.55
N LEU A 200 20.98 11.53 -6.78
CA LEU A 200 22.10 10.64 -7.14
C LEU A 200 21.62 9.20 -7.31
N ARG A 201 20.78 8.73 -6.38
CA ARG A 201 20.17 7.39 -6.44
C ARG A 201 19.40 7.20 -7.74
N THR A 202 18.53 8.14 -8.08
CA THR A 202 17.68 8.04 -9.27
C THR A 202 18.48 8.13 -10.56
N ILE A 203 19.48 9.01 -10.63
CA ILE A 203 20.39 9.13 -11.78
C ILE A 203 21.19 7.83 -11.95
N ALA A 204 21.78 7.31 -10.88
CA ALA A 204 22.60 6.11 -10.93
C ALA A 204 21.78 4.86 -11.33
N MET A 205 20.58 4.69 -10.76
CA MET A 205 19.67 3.61 -11.15
C MET A 205 19.21 3.75 -12.60
N SER A 206 18.85 4.97 -13.04
CA SER A 206 18.44 5.23 -14.42
C SER A 206 19.56 4.90 -15.41
N ALA A 207 20.80 5.27 -15.09
CA ALA A 207 21.98 4.94 -15.90
C ALA A 207 22.16 3.41 -16.04
N MET A 208 22.03 2.65 -14.95
CA MET A 208 22.13 1.19 -15.00
C MET A 208 20.97 0.53 -15.76
N LEU A 209 19.74 1.04 -15.61
CA LEU A 209 18.58 0.55 -16.36
C LEU A 209 18.73 0.80 -17.86
N LEU A 210 19.15 2.01 -18.25
CA LEU A 210 19.44 2.35 -19.65
C LEU A 210 20.59 1.52 -20.22
N ALA A 211 21.64 1.29 -19.44
CA ALA A 211 22.73 0.41 -19.82
C ALA A 211 22.27 -1.06 -20.00
N GLY A 212 21.39 -1.56 -19.12
CA GLY A 212 20.75 -2.87 -19.26
C GLY A 212 19.87 -2.98 -20.50
N MET A 213 19.09 -1.94 -20.81
CA MET A 213 18.32 -1.87 -22.06
C MET A 213 19.24 -1.89 -23.28
N GLY A 214 20.30 -1.07 -23.28
CA GLY A 214 21.30 -1.01 -24.35
C GLY A 214 22.01 -2.36 -24.54
N LEU A 215 22.37 -3.03 -23.44
CA LEU A 215 22.97 -4.37 -23.46
C LEU A 215 22.05 -5.38 -24.17
N SER A 216 20.76 -5.39 -23.81
CA SER A 216 19.77 -6.28 -24.40
C SER A 216 19.54 -5.98 -25.89
N LEU A 217 19.35 -4.70 -26.25
CA LEU A 217 19.17 -4.26 -27.64
C LEU A 217 20.37 -4.63 -28.51
N LEU A 218 21.60 -4.40 -28.04
CA LEU A 218 22.81 -4.81 -28.74
C LEU A 218 22.87 -6.32 -28.91
N GLY A 219 22.51 -7.09 -27.88
CA GLY A 219 22.44 -8.56 -27.93
C GLY A 219 21.48 -9.07 -29.00
N LEU A 220 20.26 -8.54 -29.01
CA LEU A 220 19.22 -8.88 -30.00
C LEU A 220 19.60 -8.45 -31.42
N LEU A 221 20.18 -7.25 -31.57
CA LEU A 221 20.66 -6.74 -32.87
C LEU A 221 21.77 -7.62 -33.44
N MET A 222 22.71 -8.07 -32.61
CA MET A 222 23.75 -9.01 -33.03
C MET A 222 23.17 -10.36 -33.45
N ALA A 223 22.17 -10.87 -32.74
CA ALA A 223 21.49 -12.12 -33.11
C ALA A 223 20.73 -11.99 -34.44
N TRP A 224 20.04 -10.87 -34.67
CA TRP A 224 19.30 -10.59 -35.90
C TRP A 224 20.25 -10.47 -37.10
N ARG A 225 21.33 -9.69 -36.99
CA ARG A 225 22.35 -9.55 -38.05
C ARG A 225 23.09 -10.85 -38.34
N GLY A 226 23.36 -11.65 -37.30
CA GLY A 226 23.98 -12.96 -37.44
C GLY A 226 23.11 -13.98 -38.19
N ARG A 227 21.77 -13.85 -38.11
CA ARG A 227 20.82 -14.70 -38.85
C ARG A 227 20.72 -14.29 -40.32
N SER A 228 20.70 -12.99 -40.61
CA SER A 228 20.66 -12.46 -41.99
C SER A 228 21.89 -12.83 -42.81
N SER A 229 23.08 -12.82 -42.20
CA SER A 229 24.33 -13.23 -42.87
C SER A 229 24.41 -14.71 -43.20
N ASN A 230 23.64 -15.59 -42.54
CA ASN A 230 23.59 -17.02 -42.87
C ASN A 230 22.56 -17.34 -43.96
N SER A 231 21.65 -16.42 -44.29
CA SER A 231 20.66 -16.57 -45.37
C SER A 231 21.15 -16.05 -46.71
N ALA A 232 22.22 -15.25 -46.73
CA ALA A 232 22.84 -14.72 -47.94
C ALA A 232 24.19 -15.42 -48.19
N GLY A 233 24.16 -16.53 -48.92
CA GLY A 233 25.32 -17.12 -49.56
C GLY A 233 25.96 -18.29 -48.83
N HIS A 234 25.79 -19.49 -49.41
CA HIS A 234 26.81 -20.53 -49.35
C HIS A 234 28.09 -19.99 -49.99
N VAL A 235 28.97 -19.42 -49.19
CA VAL A 235 30.38 -19.27 -49.54
C VAL A 235 31.17 -19.86 -48.38
N ALA A 236 31.93 -20.90 -48.69
CA ALA A 236 32.83 -21.58 -47.77
C ALA A 236 33.70 -20.54 -47.04
N SER A 237 33.67 -20.52 -45.71
CA SER A 237 34.66 -19.79 -44.93
C SER A 237 35.41 -20.76 -44.03
N GLU A 238 36.70 -20.81 -44.28
CA GLU A 238 37.71 -21.52 -43.53
C GLU A 238 37.66 -21.16 -42.03
N GLN A 239 37.84 -22.20 -41.21
CA GLN A 239 38.40 -22.16 -39.85
C GLN A 239 37.93 -21.01 -38.93
N ARG A 240 36.62 -20.88 -38.72
CA ARG A 240 36.14 -20.24 -37.47
C ARG A 240 36.25 -21.27 -36.33
N PRO A 241 37.04 -21.03 -35.27
CA PRO A 241 37.10 -21.94 -34.14
C PRO A 241 35.70 -22.16 -33.58
N ALA A 242 35.37 -23.42 -33.27
CA ALA A 242 34.06 -23.81 -32.79
C ALA A 242 33.70 -22.98 -31.54
N ALA A 243 32.56 -22.27 -31.60
CA ALA A 243 32.11 -21.46 -30.48
C ALA A 243 31.99 -22.33 -29.22
N SER A 244 32.60 -21.90 -28.12
CA SER A 244 32.55 -22.64 -26.86
C SER A 244 31.11 -22.87 -26.41
N ARG A 245 30.85 -23.99 -25.71
CA ARG A 245 29.52 -24.34 -25.18
C ARG A 245 28.89 -23.18 -24.41
N SER A 246 29.66 -22.45 -23.60
CA SER A 246 29.20 -21.28 -22.84
C SER A 246 28.77 -20.11 -23.74
N SER A 247 29.48 -19.84 -24.84
CA SER A 247 29.12 -18.79 -25.81
C SER A 247 27.82 -19.15 -26.55
N LEU A 248 27.62 -20.43 -26.89
CA LEU A 248 26.38 -20.91 -27.50
C LEU A 248 25.18 -20.76 -26.56
N TRP A 249 25.33 -21.17 -25.30
CA TRP A 249 24.28 -21.03 -24.29
C TRP A 249 23.97 -19.56 -23.97
N HIS A 250 24.99 -18.71 -23.83
CA HIS A 250 24.80 -17.26 -23.66
C HIS A 250 24.00 -16.67 -24.82
N ARG A 251 24.32 -17.02 -26.08
CA ARG A 251 23.55 -16.56 -27.24
C ARG A 251 22.10 -17.06 -27.23
N ARG A 252 21.88 -18.35 -26.94
CA ARG A 252 20.53 -18.95 -26.90
C ARG A 252 19.65 -18.29 -25.82
N LEU A 253 20.18 -18.16 -24.60
CA LEU A 253 19.49 -17.49 -23.51
C LEU A 253 19.29 -16.00 -23.80
N GLY A 254 20.27 -15.33 -24.42
CA GLY A 254 20.18 -13.92 -24.80
C GLY A 254 19.09 -13.65 -25.83
N ILE A 255 18.86 -14.56 -26.77
CA ILE A 255 17.73 -14.47 -27.72
C ILE A 255 16.40 -14.73 -26.99
N ALA A 256 16.34 -15.79 -26.17
CA ALA A 256 15.12 -16.18 -25.49
C ALA A 256 14.64 -15.14 -24.46
N PHE A 257 15.57 -14.55 -23.70
CA PHE A 257 15.26 -13.68 -22.57
C PHE A 257 15.64 -12.20 -22.79
N GLY A 258 16.23 -11.84 -23.94
CA GLY A 258 16.60 -10.45 -24.24
C GLY A 258 15.39 -9.52 -24.23
N VAL A 259 14.27 -9.92 -24.85
CA VAL A 259 13.03 -9.13 -24.82
C VAL A 259 12.49 -8.97 -23.41
N VAL A 260 12.58 -10.01 -22.58
CA VAL A 260 12.17 -9.95 -21.16
C VAL A 260 13.04 -8.98 -20.38
N MET A 261 14.37 -9.05 -20.53
CA MET A 261 15.29 -8.10 -19.90
C MET A 261 14.98 -6.66 -20.32
N LEU A 262 14.72 -6.44 -21.62
CA LEU A 262 14.35 -5.14 -22.15
C LEU A 262 13.06 -4.61 -21.52
N ALA A 263 12.04 -5.46 -21.40
CA ALA A 263 10.77 -5.13 -20.76
C ALA A 263 10.95 -4.80 -19.26
N PHE A 264 11.75 -5.58 -18.54
CA PHE A 264 12.04 -5.36 -17.11
C PHE A 264 12.75 -4.03 -16.89
N CYS A 265 13.80 -3.74 -17.67
CA CYS A 265 14.54 -2.50 -17.54
C CYS A 265 13.71 -1.28 -17.97
N PHE A 266 12.97 -1.37 -19.08
CA PHE A 266 12.08 -0.30 -19.54
C PHE A 266 11.00 0.02 -18.50
N SER A 267 10.31 -1.00 -18.01
CA SER A 267 9.25 -0.84 -17.03
C SER A 267 9.78 -0.34 -15.68
N GLY A 268 10.93 -0.85 -15.23
CA GLY A 268 11.61 -0.38 -14.03
C GLY A 268 12.06 1.08 -14.14
N LEU A 269 12.55 1.50 -15.31
CA LEU A 269 12.91 2.91 -15.57
C LEU A 269 11.69 3.81 -15.56
N TYR A 270 10.60 3.40 -16.21
CA TYR A 270 9.37 4.18 -16.22
C TYR A 270 8.81 4.33 -14.79
N HIS A 271 8.77 3.25 -14.01
CA HIS A 271 8.35 3.28 -12.60
C HIS A 271 9.26 4.13 -11.71
N LEU A 272 10.56 4.16 -11.98
CA LEU A 272 11.52 4.99 -11.25
C LEU A 272 11.30 6.48 -11.54
N LEU A 273 11.12 6.83 -12.82
CA LEU A 273 10.98 8.22 -13.27
C LEU A 273 9.60 8.82 -13.02
N SER A 274 8.55 7.99 -12.86
CA SER A 274 7.21 8.47 -12.50
C SER A 274 7.09 8.87 -11.03
N LYS A 275 8.00 8.38 -10.18
CA LYS A 275 7.98 8.72 -8.76
C LYS A 275 8.57 10.10 -8.53
N PRO A 276 7.89 10.95 -7.74
CA PRO A 276 8.48 12.23 -7.37
C PRO A 276 9.76 11.99 -6.57
N LEU A 277 10.84 12.68 -6.94
CA LEU A 277 12.15 12.58 -6.29
C LEU A 277 12.12 13.03 -4.84
N ILE A 278 11.31 14.05 -4.57
CA ILE A 278 11.00 14.57 -3.25
C ILE A 278 9.50 14.33 -3.05
N ALA A 279 9.14 13.63 -1.98
CA ALA A 279 7.73 13.42 -1.66
C ALA A 279 7.05 14.79 -1.51
N PRO A 280 5.95 15.06 -2.24
CA PRO A 280 5.21 16.29 -2.06
C PRO A 280 4.74 16.38 -0.60
N LEU A 281 4.66 17.60 -0.06
CA LEU A 281 4.07 17.83 1.25
C LEU A 281 2.59 17.45 1.18
N GLU A 282 2.27 16.23 1.63
CA GLU A 282 0.89 15.79 1.78
C GLU A 282 0.27 16.59 2.93
N ARG A 283 -0.84 17.27 2.64
CA ARG A 283 -1.61 17.96 3.68
C ARG A 283 -2.08 16.93 4.71
N PRO A 284 -2.04 17.23 6.02
CA PRO A 284 -2.63 16.34 7.01
C PRO A 284 -4.15 16.24 6.80
N ALA A 285 -4.76 15.19 7.34
CA ALA A 285 -6.21 15.10 7.40
C ALA A 285 -6.79 16.35 8.09
N PRO A 286 -7.90 16.91 7.58
CA PRO A 286 -8.47 18.11 8.15
C PRO A 286 -8.91 17.82 9.59
N SER A 287 -8.52 18.72 10.49
CA SER A 287 -8.90 18.69 11.90
C SER A 287 -9.78 19.89 12.20
N SER A 288 -10.98 19.64 12.70
CA SER A 288 -11.90 20.67 13.19
C SER A 288 -11.90 20.65 14.71
N THR A 289 -11.87 21.83 15.33
CA THR A 289 -12.07 21.95 16.77
C THR A 289 -13.55 22.15 17.03
N PHE A 290 -14.12 21.31 17.90
CA PHE A 290 -15.51 21.39 18.32
C PHE A 290 -15.60 21.73 19.79
N THR A 291 -16.66 22.46 20.17
CA THR A 291 -17.03 22.65 21.57
C THR A 291 -18.04 21.61 22.03
N ALA A 292 -18.13 21.36 23.33
CA ALA A 292 -19.12 20.43 23.89
C ALA A 292 -20.57 20.77 23.50
N GLU A 293 -20.89 22.06 23.35
CA GLU A 293 -22.22 22.56 22.96
C GLU A 293 -22.61 22.20 21.52
N GLN A 294 -21.62 22.01 20.63
CA GLN A 294 -21.86 21.67 19.22
C GLN A 294 -22.22 20.18 19.01
N VAL A 295 -22.13 19.35 20.05
CA VAL A 295 -22.31 17.89 19.96
C VAL A 295 -23.38 17.33 20.90
N GLY A 296 -24.42 18.13 21.14
CA GLY A 296 -25.59 17.79 21.98
C GLY A 296 -26.57 16.78 21.36
N LEU A 297 -26.07 15.63 20.91
CA LEU A 297 -26.91 14.57 20.32
C LEU A 297 -27.86 13.94 21.34
N ASN A 298 -29.09 13.66 20.88
CA ASN A 298 -30.05 12.82 21.60
C ASN A 298 -30.04 11.40 21.04
N TRP A 299 -29.46 10.45 21.78
CA TRP A 299 -29.32 9.06 21.33
C TRP A 299 -30.64 8.33 21.11
N GLN A 300 -31.71 8.70 21.81
CA GLN A 300 -33.04 8.14 21.57
C GLN A 300 -33.60 8.58 20.21
N ALA A 301 -33.43 9.86 19.88
CA ALA A 301 -33.80 10.38 18.56
C ALA A 301 -32.93 9.76 17.45
N VAL A 302 -31.64 9.55 17.71
CA VAL A 302 -30.72 8.85 16.78
C VAL A 302 -31.18 7.43 16.52
N ALA A 303 -31.49 6.65 17.56
CA ALA A 303 -31.96 5.27 17.41
C ALA A 303 -33.24 5.21 16.58
N GLN A 304 -34.19 6.10 16.84
CA GLN A 304 -35.43 6.22 16.06
C GLN A 304 -35.19 6.61 14.60
N ALA A 305 -34.38 7.64 14.36
CA ALA A 305 -34.15 8.17 13.02
C ALA A 305 -33.32 7.22 12.15
N SER A 306 -32.30 6.58 12.72
CA SER A 306 -31.39 5.69 11.99
C SER A 306 -31.99 4.31 11.69
N GLY A 307 -33.08 3.92 12.35
CA GLY A 307 -33.72 2.61 12.19
C GLY A 307 -32.86 1.42 12.67
N GLY A 308 -31.73 1.70 13.31
CA GLY A 308 -30.83 0.70 13.89
C GLY A 308 -30.71 0.88 15.39
N GLU A 309 -30.80 -0.21 16.15
CA GLU A 309 -30.65 -0.19 17.61
C GLU A 309 -29.19 -0.35 18.04
N TYR A 310 -28.33 -0.84 17.16
CA TYR A 310 -26.95 -1.20 17.46
C TYR A 310 -25.95 -0.46 16.57
N PHE A 311 -24.79 -0.13 17.12
CA PHE A 311 -23.69 0.48 16.39
C PHE A 311 -22.39 -0.33 16.52
N ARG A 312 -21.49 -0.18 15.54
CA ARG A 312 -20.11 -0.69 15.59
C ARG A 312 -19.12 0.39 15.98
N ARG A 313 -19.25 1.56 15.36
CA ARG A 313 -18.35 2.70 15.55
C ARG A 313 -19.01 4.01 15.13
N GLY A 314 -18.64 5.10 15.78
CA GLY A 314 -19.05 6.46 15.46
C GLY A 314 -17.85 7.40 15.44
N HIS A 315 -17.91 8.45 14.62
CA HIS A 315 -16.89 9.50 14.54
C HIS A 315 -17.57 10.86 14.43
N TRP A 316 -17.17 11.81 15.26
CA TRP A 316 -17.58 13.21 15.11
C TRP A 316 -16.64 13.91 14.13
N LEU A 317 -17.22 14.64 13.19
CA LEU A 317 -16.52 15.30 12.09
C LEU A 317 -17.32 16.51 11.60
N ALA A 318 -16.70 17.35 10.77
CA ALA A 318 -17.38 18.48 10.14
C ALA A 318 -17.81 18.13 8.72
N VAL A 319 -19.06 18.45 8.38
CA VAL A 319 -19.55 18.51 7.00
C VAL A 319 -20.02 19.92 6.76
N ASP A 320 -19.33 20.64 5.87
CA ASP A 320 -19.52 22.06 5.60
C ASP A 320 -19.51 22.90 6.87
N ASP A 321 -18.47 22.69 7.67
CA ASP A 321 -18.23 23.35 8.96
C ASP A 321 -19.29 23.10 10.05
N VAL A 322 -20.24 22.19 9.79
CA VAL A 322 -21.26 21.77 10.76
C VAL A 322 -20.90 20.41 11.34
N ALA A 323 -20.96 20.29 12.67
CA ALA A 323 -20.69 19.06 13.39
C ALA A 323 -21.72 17.96 13.05
N HIS A 324 -21.20 16.79 12.65
CA HIS A 324 -21.98 15.59 12.36
C HIS A 324 -21.34 14.38 13.02
N LEU A 325 -22.18 13.40 13.39
CA LEU A 325 -21.77 12.05 13.75
C LEU A 325 -21.91 11.15 12.52
N ARG A 326 -20.80 10.59 12.05
CA ARG A 326 -20.78 9.45 11.13
C ARG A 326 -20.89 8.17 11.97
N LEU A 327 -22.02 7.48 11.91
CA LEU A 327 -22.30 6.27 12.68
C LEU A 327 -22.39 5.05 11.76
N THR A 328 -21.57 4.03 12.01
CA THR A 328 -21.70 2.72 11.35
C THR A 328 -22.62 1.85 12.19
N LEU A 329 -23.83 1.60 11.66
CA LEU A 329 -24.83 0.76 12.30
C LEU A 329 -24.43 -0.72 12.23
N ALA A 330 -25.02 -1.52 13.11
CA ALA A 330 -24.96 -2.97 13.05
C ALA A 330 -26.38 -3.53 12.91
N ALA A 331 -26.53 -4.63 12.17
CA ALA A 331 -27.72 -5.44 12.30
C ALA A 331 -27.84 -5.96 13.75
N PRO A 332 -29.05 -6.10 14.31
CA PRO A 332 -29.25 -6.75 15.60
C PRO A 332 -28.59 -8.13 15.56
N GLN A 333 -27.89 -8.50 16.66
CA GLN A 333 -26.97 -9.63 16.76
C GLN A 333 -27.41 -10.84 15.92
N VAL A 334 -26.86 -10.97 14.71
CA VAL A 334 -26.60 -12.30 14.20
C VAL A 334 -25.31 -12.69 14.89
N ALA A 335 -25.41 -13.64 15.82
CA ALA A 335 -24.27 -14.40 16.31
C ALA A 335 -23.55 -14.97 15.09
N ALA A 336 -22.62 -14.21 14.53
CA ALA A 336 -21.90 -14.62 13.34
C ALA A 336 -20.91 -15.67 13.81
N GLU A 337 -21.23 -16.92 13.49
CA GLU A 337 -20.33 -18.05 13.56
C GLU A 337 -18.91 -17.63 13.17
N HIS A 338 -17.94 -18.09 13.97
CA HIS A 338 -16.52 -18.04 13.66
C HIS A 338 -16.24 -18.87 12.39
N ASN A 339 -16.64 -18.37 11.23
CA ASN A 339 -16.20 -18.91 9.96
C ASN A 339 -14.76 -18.45 9.74
N ASN A 340 -13.86 -19.18 10.39
CA ASN A 340 -12.41 -19.20 10.18
C ASN A 340 -12.07 -19.76 8.78
N HIS A 341 -12.75 -19.29 7.74
CA HIS A 341 -12.24 -19.45 6.40
C HIS A 341 -11.25 -18.31 6.18
N ALA A 342 -9.99 -18.70 5.96
CA ALA A 342 -8.91 -17.81 5.56
C ALA A 342 -9.34 -17.01 4.32
N MET A 343 -9.96 -15.85 4.54
CA MET A 343 -10.29 -14.93 3.45
C MET A 343 -8.97 -14.49 2.82
N GLU A 344 -8.93 -14.52 1.49
CA GLU A 344 -7.75 -14.11 0.74
C GLU A 344 -7.29 -12.72 1.18
N HIS A 345 -5.97 -12.61 1.42
CA HIS A 345 -5.32 -11.38 1.88
C HIS A 345 -5.55 -10.14 0.99
N HIS A 346 -6.09 -10.33 -0.21
CA HIS A 346 -6.49 -9.28 -1.16
C HIS A 346 -7.71 -9.75 -1.98
N SER A 347 -8.81 -10.07 -1.31
CA SER A 347 -10.05 -10.42 -1.99
C SER A 347 -10.50 -9.29 -2.93
N ASN A 348 -10.78 -9.62 -4.19
CA ASN A 348 -11.44 -8.72 -5.14
C ASN A 348 -12.95 -8.62 -4.91
N LYS A 349 -13.50 -9.35 -3.93
CA LYS A 349 -14.91 -9.26 -3.55
C LYS A 349 -15.20 -7.87 -2.95
N PRO A 350 -16.39 -7.30 -3.24
CA PRO A 350 -16.81 -6.07 -2.59
C PRO A 350 -16.76 -6.22 -1.07
N MET A 351 -16.24 -5.20 -0.39
CA MET A 351 -16.29 -5.15 1.05
C MET A 351 -17.75 -4.94 1.47
N ALA A 352 -18.35 -5.97 2.07
CA ALA A 352 -19.70 -5.89 2.60
C ALA A 352 -19.65 -5.13 3.94
N GLU A 353 -19.96 -3.84 3.92
CA GLU A 353 -20.34 -3.14 5.14
C GLU A 353 -21.76 -3.60 5.51
N GLY A 354 -21.91 -4.36 6.59
CA GLY A 354 -23.22 -4.64 7.15
C GLY A 354 -23.83 -3.33 7.67
N GLY A 355 -24.70 -2.71 6.88
CA GLY A 355 -25.22 -1.36 7.11
C GLY A 355 -24.19 -0.28 6.80
N GLY A 356 -24.37 0.47 5.71
CA GLY A 356 -23.51 1.61 5.39
C GLY A 356 -23.54 2.69 6.49
N PRO A 357 -22.55 3.59 6.55
CA PRO A 357 -22.54 4.66 7.54
C PRO A 357 -23.71 5.62 7.33
N VAL A 358 -24.36 6.02 8.42
CA VAL A 358 -25.32 7.13 8.44
C VAL A 358 -24.63 8.38 8.99
N TYR A 359 -25.05 9.54 8.51
CA TYR A 359 -24.60 10.84 9.01
C TYR A 359 -25.73 11.50 9.75
N ILE A 360 -25.45 12.00 10.95
CA ILE A 360 -26.43 12.62 11.83
C ILE A 360 -25.91 13.99 12.22
N ASN A 361 -26.73 15.03 12.11
CA ASN A 361 -26.37 16.36 12.58
C ASN A 361 -26.23 16.35 14.12
N ALA A 362 -25.09 16.83 14.62
CA ALA A 362 -24.73 16.69 16.02
C ALA A 362 -25.55 17.57 16.99
N GLN A 363 -26.31 18.54 16.48
CA GLN A 363 -27.17 19.43 17.28
C GLN A 363 -28.64 19.05 17.14
N THR A 364 -29.12 18.78 15.92
CA THR A 364 -30.54 18.50 15.67
C THR A 364 -30.89 17.02 15.78
N SER A 365 -29.89 16.13 15.84
CA SER A 365 -30.05 14.67 15.79
C SER A 365 -30.75 14.15 14.52
N ALA A 366 -30.89 14.99 13.49
CA ALA A 366 -31.51 14.61 12.23
C ALA A 366 -30.53 13.89 11.29
N LEU A 367 -31.03 12.92 10.54
CA LEU A 367 -30.25 12.26 9.48
C LEU A 367 -29.93 13.23 8.34
N CYS A 368 -28.72 13.09 7.79
CA CYS A 368 -28.27 13.83 6.63
C CYS A 368 -27.92 12.86 5.48
N ALA A 369 -28.88 12.62 4.59
CA ALA A 369 -28.75 11.66 3.49
C ALA A 369 -27.58 11.98 2.53
N ASN A 370 -27.33 13.26 2.26
CA ASN A 370 -26.28 13.68 1.32
C ASN A 370 -24.93 13.99 1.98
N CYS A 371 -24.80 13.83 3.31
CA CYS A 371 -23.60 14.22 4.02
C CYS A 371 -22.40 13.32 3.74
N GLU A 372 -22.58 12.03 3.41
CA GLU A 372 -21.44 11.18 3.00
C GLU A 372 -20.78 11.74 1.73
N ARG A 373 -21.59 12.11 0.72
CA ARG A 373 -21.12 12.72 -0.52
C ARG A 373 -20.48 14.09 -0.28
N ARG A 374 -21.15 14.97 0.50
CA ARG A 374 -20.63 16.31 0.84
C ARG A 374 -19.31 16.21 1.59
N HIS A 375 -19.22 15.32 2.59
CA HIS A 375 -18.00 15.09 3.33
C HIS A 375 -16.84 14.61 2.42
N ALA A 376 -17.10 13.67 1.51
CA ALA A 376 -16.10 13.23 0.53
C ALA A 376 -15.61 14.40 -0.37
N LEU A 377 -16.52 15.27 -0.81
CA LEU A 377 -16.17 16.47 -1.58
C LEU A 377 -15.31 17.44 -0.77
N ASN A 378 -15.64 17.67 0.50
CA ASN A 378 -14.88 18.57 1.38
C ASN A 378 -13.47 18.05 1.63
N LEU A 379 -13.33 16.74 1.88
CA LEU A 379 -12.02 16.11 2.02
C LEU A 379 -11.19 16.26 0.73
N ALA A 380 -11.78 15.96 -0.43
CA ALA A 380 -11.08 16.08 -1.70
C ALA A 380 -10.67 17.54 -1.99
N ALA A 381 -11.57 18.50 -1.75
CA ALA A 381 -11.31 19.93 -1.88
C ALA A 381 -10.17 20.40 -0.95
N HIS A 382 -10.12 19.92 0.30
CA HIS A 382 -9.03 20.19 1.24
C HIS A 382 -7.68 19.68 0.71
N TYR A 383 -7.64 18.46 0.18
CA TYR A 383 -6.41 17.87 -0.36
C TYR A 383 -5.97 18.52 -1.69
N GLU A 384 -6.91 18.95 -2.53
CA GLU A 384 -6.63 19.72 -3.75
C GLU A 384 -6.27 21.18 -3.44
N GLY A 385 -6.70 21.71 -2.31
CA GLY A 385 -6.56 23.14 -1.99
C GLY A 385 -7.45 24.04 -2.83
N VAL A 386 -8.66 23.58 -3.14
CA VAL A 386 -9.68 24.31 -3.91
C VAL A 386 -10.96 24.46 -3.09
N ALA A 387 -11.82 25.44 -3.42
CA ALA A 387 -13.04 25.75 -2.65
C ALA A 387 -14.27 24.86 -2.97
N SER A 388 -14.30 24.20 -4.14
CA SER A 388 -15.21 23.11 -4.65
C SER A 388 -15.29 23.27 -6.19
N SER A 389 -15.62 22.28 -7.03
CA SER A 389 -16.36 21.04 -6.86
C SER A 389 -15.76 19.93 -7.75
N GLY A 390 -15.55 18.74 -7.18
CA GLY A 390 -15.45 17.55 -8.01
C GLY A 390 -16.83 17.25 -8.60
N GLU A 391 -16.90 16.92 -9.88
CA GLU A 391 -18.16 16.72 -10.60
C GLU A 391 -18.84 15.41 -10.17
N GLN A 392 -18.03 14.36 -9.99
CA GLN A 392 -18.48 13.01 -9.73
C GLN A 392 -17.80 12.42 -8.49
N VAL A 393 -18.60 11.76 -7.64
CA VAL A 393 -18.16 11.03 -6.46
C VAL A 393 -18.60 9.59 -6.58
N ASP A 394 -17.66 8.68 -6.74
CA ASP A 394 -17.93 7.24 -6.82
C ASP A 394 -17.44 6.54 -5.54
N LYS A 395 -18.30 5.74 -4.91
CA LYS A 395 -17.93 4.93 -3.74
C LYS A 395 -17.21 3.66 -4.21
N ILE A 396 -15.95 3.51 -3.79
CA ILE A 396 -15.08 2.39 -4.14
C ILE A 396 -15.05 1.39 -2.97
N THR A 397 -15.63 0.22 -3.21
CA THR A 397 -15.76 -0.88 -2.23
C THR A 397 -14.99 -2.14 -2.66
N ARG A 398 -14.21 -2.07 -3.74
CA ARG A 398 -13.34 -3.15 -4.22
C ARG A 398 -12.11 -2.58 -4.90
N PHE A 399 -11.03 -3.34 -4.91
CA PHE A 399 -9.83 -2.95 -5.66
C PHE A 399 -10.08 -3.09 -7.18
N SER A 400 -9.45 -2.21 -7.94
CA SER A 400 -9.54 -2.16 -9.40
C SER A 400 -8.18 -1.75 -10.00
N SER A 401 -8.10 -1.63 -11.32
CA SER A 401 -6.93 -1.03 -11.99
C SER A 401 -6.72 0.43 -11.60
N ASP A 402 -7.81 1.14 -11.33
CA ASP A 402 -7.80 2.56 -10.94
C ASP A 402 -7.50 2.76 -9.46
N TYR A 403 -7.82 1.77 -8.61
CA TYR A 403 -7.53 1.81 -7.18
C TYR A 403 -7.05 0.43 -6.69
N GLY A 404 -5.74 0.23 -6.69
CA GLY A 404 -5.12 -1.06 -6.37
C GLY A 404 -5.01 -1.37 -4.86
N PHE A 405 -4.83 -2.65 -4.54
CA PHE A 405 -4.68 -3.17 -3.16
C PHE A 405 -3.56 -2.50 -2.34
N ILE A 406 -2.59 -1.88 -3.02
CA ILE A 406 -1.45 -1.20 -2.41
C ILE A 406 -1.83 0.02 -1.56
N ASN A 407 -3.05 0.53 -1.76
CA ASN A 407 -3.56 1.68 -1.02
C ASN A 407 -4.13 1.29 0.35
N LYS A 408 -4.40 -0.02 0.59
CA LYS A 408 -4.84 -0.62 1.87
C LYS A 408 -6.10 -0.05 2.54
N ARG A 409 -6.66 1.06 2.08
CA ARG A 409 -7.87 1.71 2.61
C ARG A 409 -9.10 1.31 1.80
N MET A 410 -10.20 1.04 2.48
CA MET A 410 -11.49 0.70 1.86
C MET A 410 -12.61 0.76 2.90
N PRO A 411 -13.83 1.25 2.59
CA PRO A 411 -14.18 1.90 1.34
C PRO A 411 -13.56 3.30 1.24
N VAL A 412 -13.40 3.79 0.02
CA VAL A 412 -12.98 5.16 -0.26
C VAL A 412 -13.92 5.80 -1.26
N HIS A 413 -13.93 7.12 -1.32
CA HIS A 413 -14.68 7.87 -2.32
C HIS A 413 -13.71 8.45 -3.33
N ALA A 414 -13.93 8.15 -4.61
CA ALA A 414 -13.18 8.73 -5.72
C ALA A 414 -13.87 10.01 -6.18
N VAL A 415 -13.16 11.14 -6.07
CA VAL A 415 -13.62 12.45 -6.55
C VAL A 415 -12.83 12.81 -7.80
N ARG A 416 -13.54 13.07 -8.90
CA ARG A 416 -12.92 13.37 -10.21
C ARG A 416 -12.80 14.87 -10.46
N TYR A 417 -11.67 15.28 -11.03
CA TYR A 417 -11.36 16.65 -11.41
C TYR A 417 -10.91 16.71 -12.87
N GLY A 418 -11.17 17.83 -13.57
CA GLY A 418 -10.61 18.16 -14.89
C GLY A 418 -11.25 17.43 -16.08
N GLY A 419 -12.56 17.12 -16.02
CA GLY A 419 -13.30 16.43 -17.08
C GLY A 419 -13.75 17.31 -18.25
N ASP A 420 -14.00 18.61 -18.00
CA ASP A 420 -14.77 19.47 -18.92
C ASP A 420 -13.94 20.35 -19.87
N GLY A 421 -12.70 19.98 -20.21
CA GLY A 421 -11.92 20.71 -21.21
C GLY A 421 -11.58 22.17 -20.82
N ALA A 422 -11.75 22.54 -19.55
CA ALA A 422 -11.21 23.78 -18.98
C ALA A 422 -9.69 23.77 -19.16
N ARG A 423 -9.21 24.63 -20.07
CA ARG A 423 -7.82 24.69 -20.54
C ARG A 423 -6.83 24.69 -19.36
N GLY A 424 -6.12 23.57 -19.19
CA GLY A 424 -4.89 23.53 -18.39
C GLY A 424 -4.83 22.57 -17.19
N VAL A 425 -5.92 21.90 -16.81
CA VAL A 425 -5.89 20.91 -15.70
C VAL A 425 -6.02 19.50 -16.25
N GLU A 426 -5.01 18.66 -16.04
CA GLU A 426 -5.05 17.24 -16.42
C GLU A 426 -6.10 16.51 -15.57
N ALA A 427 -6.95 15.72 -16.23
CA ALA A 427 -7.97 14.93 -15.55
C ALA A 427 -7.33 14.00 -14.52
N HIS A 428 -7.82 13.99 -13.29
CA HIS A 428 -7.30 13.12 -12.25
C HIS A 428 -8.38 12.78 -11.22
N SER A 429 -8.08 11.82 -10.34
CA SER A 429 -9.00 11.39 -9.29
C SER A 429 -8.31 11.38 -7.94
N VAL A 430 -9.02 11.86 -6.93
CA VAL A 430 -8.59 11.92 -5.53
C VAL A 430 -9.43 10.91 -4.75
N PHE A 431 -8.77 10.00 -4.04
CA PHE A 431 -9.45 8.97 -3.25
C PHE A 431 -9.36 9.33 -1.77
N VAL A 432 -10.50 9.52 -1.12
CA VAL A 432 -10.59 9.92 0.30
C VAL A 432 -11.37 8.89 1.13
N GLU A 433 -10.91 8.64 2.34
CA GLU A 433 -11.59 7.76 3.30
C GLU A 433 -12.39 8.58 4.31
N THR A 434 -13.72 8.49 4.25
CA THR A 434 -14.60 9.29 5.12
C THR A 434 -14.60 8.84 6.58
N ALA A 435 -14.08 7.65 6.89
CA ALA A 435 -13.95 7.17 8.27
C ALA A 435 -12.80 7.84 9.05
N THR A 436 -11.75 8.25 8.36
CA THR A 436 -10.53 8.81 8.97
C THR A 436 -10.21 10.22 8.49
N GLY A 437 -10.87 10.68 7.42
CA GLY A 437 -10.49 11.90 6.71
C GLY A 437 -9.22 11.76 5.87
N ALA A 438 -8.62 10.57 5.78
CA ALA A 438 -7.33 10.37 5.15
C ALA A 438 -7.41 10.41 3.61
N LEU A 439 -6.38 10.99 2.99
CA LEU A 439 -6.08 10.81 1.57
C LEU A 439 -5.56 9.38 1.34
N ALA A 440 -6.22 8.63 0.48
CA ALA A 440 -5.85 7.25 0.19
C ALA A 440 -4.98 7.12 -1.07
N ALA A 441 -5.24 7.91 -2.11
CA ALA A 441 -4.47 7.94 -3.35
C ALA A 441 -4.84 9.14 -4.24
N ARG A 442 -3.96 9.40 -5.21
CA ARG A 442 -4.19 10.28 -6.37
C ARG A 442 -3.85 9.53 -7.64
N THR A 443 -4.70 9.62 -8.66
CA THR A 443 -4.44 8.98 -9.96
C THR A 443 -4.63 9.94 -11.11
N SER A 444 -3.63 10.03 -11.97
CA SER A 444 -3.69 10.67 -13.29
C SER A 444 -3.60 9.61 -14.40
N PRO A 445 -3.94 9.95 -15.66
CA PRO A 445 -3.69 9.11 -16.83
C PRO A 445 -2.25 8.61 -16.92
N ALA A 446 -1.26 9.47 -16.64
CA ALA A 446 0.15 9.09 -16.61
C ALA A 446 0.43 7.99 -15.57
N ASN A 447 -0.14 8.09 -14.36
CA ASN A 447 0.02 7.07 -13.31
C ASN A 447 -0.60 5.73 -13.72
N LYS A 448 -1.69 5.74 -14.51
CA LYS A 448 -2.34 4.51 -14.99
C LYS A 448 -1.45 3.75 -15.97
N TRP A 449 -0.84 4.44 -16.93
CA TRP A 449 0.06 3.83 -17.90
C TRP A 449 1.31 3.26 -17.24
N GLU A 450 1.88 3.99 -16.29
CA GLU A 450 2.99 3.49 -15.50
C GLU A 450 2.59 2.27 -14.68
N GLY A 451 1.50 2.35 -13.92
CA GLY A 451 1.00 1.24 -13.12
C GLY A 451 0.68 -0.01 -13.95
N TRP A 452 0.18 0.16 -15.18
CA TRP A 452 0.01 -0.92 -16.14
C TRP A 452 1.35 -1.51 -16.56
N SER A 453 2.30 -0.69 -17.00
CA SER A 453 3.64 -1.12 -17.40
C SER A 453 4.29 -1.94 -16.28
N PHE A 454 4.34 -1.40 -15.07
CA PHE A 454 4.96 -2.06 -13.93
C PHE A 454 4.22 -3.34 -13.52
N SER A 455 2.89 -3.35 -13.60
CA SER A 455 2.10 -4.53 -13.23
C SER A 455 2.21 -5.67 -14.23
N TYR A 456 2.23 -5.36 -15.53
CA TYR A 456 2.20 -6.36 -16.59
C TYR A 456 3.60 -6.75 -17.07
N LEU A 457 4.48 -5.77 -17.32
CA LEU A 457 5.82 -6.03 -17.86
C LEU A 457 6.83 -6.44 -16.79
N HIS A 458 6.75 -5.85 -15.60
CA HIS A 458 7.73 -6.10 -14.52
C HIS A 458 7.29 -7.17 -13.52
N LYS A 459 6.00 -7.17 -13.12
CA LYS A 459 5.45 -8.10 -12.12
C LYS A 459 4.61 -9.25 -12.68
N TRP A 460 4.30 -9.25 -13.98
CA TRP A 460 3.53 -10.29 -14.68
C TRP A 460 2.15 -10.58 -14.08
N HIS A 461 1.45 -9.56 -13.58
CA HIS A 461 0.09 -9.71 -13.03
C HIS A 461 -0.96 -10.22 -14.04
N PHE A 462 -0.67 -10.23 -15.34
CA PHE A 462 -1.53 -10.88 -16.34
C PHE A 462 -1.71 -12.40 -16.11
N LEU A 463 -0.84 -13.03 -15.31
CA LEU A 463 -0.95 -14.45 -14.94
C LEU A 463 -1.78 -14.68 -13.67
N ASP A 464 -2.13 -13.62 -12.92
CA ASP A 464 -2.91 -13.76 -11.69
C ASP A 464 -4.28 -14.41 -11.89
N PRO A 465 -5.04 -14.13 -12.97
CA PRO A 465 -6.31 -14.81 -13.23
C PRO A 465 -6.16 -16.32 -13.44
N ILE A 466 -4.96 -16.79 -13.82
CA ILE A 466 -4.68 -18.22 -14.03
C ILE A 466 -4.21 -18.84 -12.72
N SER A 467 -3.10 -18.34 -12.17
CA SER A 467 -2.57 -18.79 -10.89
C SER A 467 -1.44 -17.86 -10.44
N LYS A 468 -1.61 -17.27 -9.25
CA LYS A 468 -0.55 -16.53 -8.56
C LYS A 468 0.70 -17.40 -8.36
N THR A 469 0.54 -18.67 -8.02
CA THR A 469 1.66 -19.59 -7.82
C THR A 469 2.42 -19.83 -9.12
N LEU A 470 1.71 -20.02 -10.23
CA LEU A 470 2.33 -20.18 -11.54
C LEU A 470 3.13 -18.93 -11.94
N ARG A 471 2.53 -17.74 -11.77
CA ARG A 471 3.22 -16.46 -11.99
C ARG A 471 4.53 -16.40 -11.22
N ASP A 472 4.48 -16.67 -9.91
CA ASP A 472 5.67 -16.60 -9.05
C ASP A 472 6.75 -17.62 -9.48
N ILE A 473 6.36 -18.84 -9.87
CA ILE A 473 7.29 -19.86 -10.40
C ILE A 473 7.95 -19.38 -11.70
N LEU A 474 7.15 -18.87 -12.64
CA LEU A 474 7.65 -18.41 -13.94
C LEU A 474 8.59 -17.20 -13.80
N LEU A 475 8.28 -16.27 -12.89
CA LEU A 475 9.19 -15.17 -12.54
C LEU A 475 10.50 -15.70 -11.95
N ILE A 476 10.45 -16.65 -11.01
CA ILE A 476 11.67 -17.25 -10.43
C ILE A 476 12.53 -17.90 -11.50
N ILE A 477 11.95 -18.77 -12.35
CA ILE A 477 12.68 -19.46 -13.42
C ILE A 477 13.31 -18.45 -14.37
N THR A 478 12.56 -17.42 -14.76
CA THR A 478 13.02 -16.38 -15.68
C THR A 478 14.16 -15.55 -15.08
N THR A 479 14.04 -15.13 -13.82
CA THR A 479 15.10 -14.40 -13.12
C THR A 479 16.35 -15.26 -12.94
N LEU A 480 16.22 -16.56 -12.67
CA LEU A 480 17.35 -17.49 -12.62
C LEU A 480 18.00 -17.67 -14.00
N ALA A 481 17.22 -17.74 -15.08
CA ALA A 481 17.73 -17.82 -16.44
C ALA A 481 18.48 -16.54 -16.85
N LEU A 482 17.97 -15.37 -16.50
CA LEU A 482 18.65 -14.07 -16.69
C LEU A 482 19.95 -14.00 -15.87
N THR A 483 19.93 -14.49 -14.63
CA THR A 483 21.13 -14.60 -13.78
C THR A 483 22.19 -15.48 -14.46
N ALA A 484 21.80 -16.67 -14.92
CA ALA A 484 22.69 -17.58 -15.65
C ALA A 484 23.23 -16.95 -16.95
N LEU A 485 22.38 -16.24 -17.69
CA LEU A 485 22.78 -15.50 -18.90
C LEU A 485 23.89 -14.49 -18.59
N CYS A 486 23.74 -13.71 -17.51
CA CYS A 486 24.73 -12.73 -17.07
C CYS A 486 26.04 -13.38 -16.61
N VAL A 487 25.97 -14.44 -15.80
CA VAL A 487 27.15 -15.20 -15.35
C VAL A 487 27.90 -15.80 -16.53
N LEU A 488 27.20 -16.41 -17.49
CA LEU A 488 27.80 -16.93 -18.72
C LEU A 488 28.43 -15.81 -19.56
N GLY A 489 27.80 -14.64 -19.64
CA GLY A 489 28.34 -13.48 -20.36
C GLY A 489 29.65 -12.97 -19.74
N ALA A 490 29.70 -12.86 -18.41
CA ALA A 490 30.93 -12.53 -17.68
C ALA A 490 32.00 -13.60 -17.88
N TRP A 491 31.64 -14.89 -17.75
CA TRP A 491 32.55 -16.02 -17.96
C TRP A 491 33.18 -16.00 -19.36
N VAL A 492 32.36 -15.82 -20.41
CA VAL A 492 32.84 -15.71 -21.80
C VAL A 492 33.74 -14.49 -21.98
N SER A 493 33.51 -13.42 -21.22
CA SER A 493 34.30 -12.19 -21.29
C SER A 493 35.68 -12.30 -20.63
N PHE A 494 35.87 -13.22 -19.67
CA PHE A 494 37.15 -13.45 -18.99
C PHE A 494 37.89 -14.70 -19.45
N LYS A 495 37.27 -15.53 -20.29
CA LYS A 495 37.94 -16.72 -20.83
C LYS A 495 39.15 -16.27 -21.67
N PRO A 496 40.38 -16.72 -21.35
CA PRO A 496 41.54 -16.39 -22.16
C PRO A 496 41.34 -16.95 -23.57
N ASP A 497 41.72 -16.17 -24.58
CA ASP A 497 41.81 -16.67 -25.95
C ASP A 497 42.86 -17.79 -25.93
N THR A 498 42.43 -19.04 -25.91
CA THR A 498 43.32 -20.20 -26.10
C THR A 498 43.71 -20.24 -27.57
N ARG A 499 44.52 -19.28 -27.99
CA ARG A 499 45.27 -19.31 -29.24
C ARG A 499 46.72 -19.57 -28.83
N VAL A 500 47.08 -20.85 -28.82
CA VAL A 500 48.48 -21.29 -28.94
C VAL A 500 48.68 -21.67 -30.39
#